data_AF-A0A842YCY6-F1
#
_entry.id   AF-A0A842YCY6-F1
#
_cell.length_a   1.000
_cell.length_b   1.000
_cell.length_c   1.000
_cell.angle_alpha   90.00
_cell.angle_beta   90.00
_cell.angle_gamma   90.00
#
_symmetry.space_group_name_H-M   'P 1'
#
loop_
_entity.id
_entity.type
_entity.pdbx_description
1 polymer ?
#
loop_
_entity_poly.entity_id
_entity_poly.type
_entity_poly.pdbx_seq_one_letter_code
_entity_poly.pdbx_strand_id
1 'polypeptide(L)'
;TFCYDEQDREGKIEREREAAHRIFGVLPSEQTQKYIDLWEEFETMETPEAQFAAAVDRLQPLLLNLFSEGYAWKKHGIKKSQVIERNHHIAKGSKILWEFAQNLIDEAVSRGYLIDA
;
A
#
# COMPACT_ATOMS: atom_id res chain seq x y z
N THR A 1 9.83 -6.78 -1.45
CA THR A 1 8.81 -7.75 -1.02
C THR A 1 7.57 -7.58 -1.87
N PHE A 2 7.08 -8.63 -2.55
CA PHE A 2 5.81 -8.54 -3.29
C PHE A 2 4.66 -8.50 -2.29
N CYS A 3 3.66 -7.68 -2.57
CA CYS A 3 2.72 -7.25 -1.54
C CYS A 3 1.72 -8.35 -1.11
N TYR A 4 1.64 -9.45 -1.87
CA TYR A 4 0.87 -10.65 -1.51
C TYR A 4 1.75 -11.78 -0.93
N ASP A 5 3.07 -11.59 -0.82
CA ASP A 5 3.97 -12.58 -0.21
C ASP A 5 4.01 -12.38 1.31
N GLU A 6 3.67 -13.42 2.07
CA GLU A 6 3.56 -13.36 3.53
C GLU A 6 4.87 -13.64 4.29
N GLN A 7 5.91 -14.13 3.59
CA GLN A 7 7.10 -14.73 4.20
C GLN A 7 8.12 -13.73 4.80
N ASP A 8 7.88 -12.42 4.75
CA ASP A 8 8.90 -11.38 5.05
C ASP A 8 8.41 -10.33 6.06
N ARG A 9 7.53 -10.73 7.00
CA ARG A 9 6.95 -9.84 8.01
C ARG A 9 7.75 -9.77 9.31
N GLU A 10 8.45 -10.84 9.69
CA GLU A 10 9.23 -10.89 10.93
C GLU A 10 10.44 -9.94 10.87
N GLY A 11 10.60 -9.09 11.90
CA GLY A 11 11.69 -8.13 11.97
C GLY A 11 11.65 -7.01 10.92
N LYS A 12 10.55 -6.89 10.14
CA LYS A 12 10.42 -5.87 9.09
C LYS A 12 10.44 -4.46 9.70
N ILE A 13 9.66 -4.25 10.76
CA ILE A 13 9.51 -2.94 11.40
C ILE A 13 10.83 -2.48 12.00
N GLU A 14 11.55 -3.39 12.67
CA GLU A 14 12.85 -3.10 13.27
C GLU A 14 13.89 -2.73 12.19
N ARG A 15 13.95 -3.48 11.09
CA ARG A 15 14.82 -3.16 9.95
C ARG A 15 14.48 -1.83 9.30
N GLU A 16 13.19 -1.51 9.18
CA GLU A 16 12.73 -0.24 8.62
C GLU A 16 13.04 0.94 9.55
N ARG A 17 12.91 0.77 10.87
CA ARG A 17 13.30 1.77 11.87
C ARG A 17 14.81 2.02 11.83
N GLU A 18 15.62 0.98 11.81
CA GLU A 18 17.09 1.11 11.68
C GLU A 18 17.46 1.81 10.36
N ALA A 19 16.77 1.50 9.27
CA ALA A 19 16.97 2.15 7.98
C ALA A 19 16.56 3.63 8.03
N ALA A 20 15.44 3.98 8.65
CA ALA A 20 14.98 5.36 8.82
C ALA A 20 16.02 6.19 9.59
N HIS A 21 16.52 5.69 10.73
CA HIS A 21 17.57 6.39 11.49
C HIS A 21 18.87 6.56 10.68
N ARG A 22 19.30 5.53 9.96
CA ARG A 22 20.51 5.60 9.12
C ARG A 22 20.36 6.56 7.94
N ILE A 23 19.20 6.58 7.28
CA ILE A 23 18.96 7.39 6.08
C ILE A 23 18.68 8.84 6.47
N PHE A 24 17.75 9.10 7.39
CA PHE A 24 17.43 10.47 7.80
C PHE A 24 18.53 11.08 8.66
N GLY A 25 19.34 10.27 9.34
CA GLY A 25 20.48 10.73 10.15
C GLY A 25 21.59 11.45 9.37
N VAL A 26 21.56 11.44 8.03
CA VAL A 26 22.48 12.26 7.20
C VAL A 26 22.08 13.73 7.14
N LEU A 27 20.86 14.07 7.57
CA LEU A 27 20.31 15.42 7.57
C LEU A 27 20.74 16.20 8.84
N PRO A 28 20.61 17.54 8.85
CA PRO A 28 20.67 18.33 10.07
C PRO A 28 19.68 17.83 11.13
N SER A 29 20.03 17.94 12.41
CA SER A 29 19.29 17.34 13.54
C SER A 29 17.78 17.63 13.54
N GLU A 30 17.39 18.88 13.25
CA GLU A 30 15.97 19.27 13.18
C GLU A 30 15.22 18.53 12.06
N GLN A 31 15.86 18.38 10.89
CA GLN A 31 15.28 17.65 9.77
C GLN A 31 15.26 16.14 10.05
N THR A 32 16.33 15.59 10.61
CA THR A 32 16.39 14.18 11.01
C THR A 32 15.21 13.79 11.87
N GLN A 33 14.96 14.56 12.94
CA GLN A 33 13.84 14.27 13.84
C GLN A 33 12.51 14.39 13.10
N LYS A 34 12.30 15.48 12.35
CA LYS A 34 11.06 15.71 11.59
C LYS A 34 10.72 14.56 10.63
N TYR A 35 11.71 14.03 9.90
CA TYR A 35 11.46 12.94 8.95
C TYR A 35 11.27 11.58 9.63
N ILE A 36 11.93 11.34 10.77
CA ILE A 36 11.66 10.16 11.60
C ILE A 36 10.22 10.21 12.12
N ASP A 37 9.78 11.35 12.66
CA ASP A 37 8.43 11.53 13.19
C ASP A 37 7.37 11.31 12.10
N LEU A 38 7.55 11.89 10.91
CA LEU A 38 6.64 11.70 9.77
C LEU A 38 6.61 10.24 9.28
N TRP A 39 7.76 9.57 9.29
CA TRP A 39 7.83 8.15 8.93
C TRP A 39 7.09 7.28 9.95
N GLU A 40 7.32 7.49 11.26
CA GLU A 40 6.61 6.76 12.32
C GLU A 40 5.10 7.02 12.30
N GLU A 41 4.68 8.26 12.04
CA GLU A 41 3.27 8.62 11.85
C GLU A 41 2.64 7.83 10.71
N PHE A 42 3.32 7.73 9.56
CA PHE A 42 2.85 6.96 8.41
C PHE A 42 2.75 5.45 8.70
N GLU A 43 3.77 4.86 9.33
CA GLU A 43 3.79 3.43 9.65
C GLU A 43 2.71 3.02 10.66
N THR A 44 2.44 3.87 11.65
CA THR A 44 1.41 3.59 12.68
C THR A 44 -0.02 3.75 12.16
N MET A 45 -0.23 4.61 11.15
CA MET A 45 -1.55 4.91 10.57
C MET A 45 -2.59 5.35 11.61
N GLU A 46 -2.16 6.03 12.67
CA GLU A 46 -3.04 6.49 13.76
C GLU A 46 -3.69 7.85 13.47
N THR A 47 -3.01 8.72 12.72
CA THR A 47 -3.51 10.05 12.36
C THR A 47 -4.39 10.02 11.10
N PRO A 48 -5.33 10.98 10.93
CA PRO A 48 -6.10 11.12 9.69
C PRO A 48 -5.22 11.30 8.45
N GLU A 49 -4.13 12.07 8.56
CA GLU A 49 -3.16 12.31 7.49
C GLU A 49 -2.46 11.01 7.07
N ALA A 50 -1.97 10.22 8.04
CA ALA A 50 -1.34 8.93 7.76
C ALA A 50 -2.31 7.92 7.14
N GLN A 51 -3.56 7.88 7.63
CA GLN A 51 -4.60 7.02 7.06
C GLN A 51 -4.91 7.39 5.61
N PHE A 52 -5.01 8.69 5.31
CA PHE A 52 -5.23 9.17 3.95
C PHE A 52 -4.03 8.87 3.04
N ALA A 53 -2.81 9.15 3.49
CA ALA A 53 -1.59 8.85 2.75
C ALA A 53 -1.48 7.34 2.43
N ALA A 54 -1.76 6.49 3.42
CA ALA A 54 -1.74 5.03 3.27
C ALA A 54 -2.88 4.50 2.37
N ALA A 55 -4.00 5.22 2.27
CA ALA A 55 -5.07 4.93 1.32
C ALA A 55 -4.65 5.26 -0.12
N VAL A 56 -3.99 6.40 -0.33
CA VAL A 56 -3.43 6.80 -1.63
C VAL A 56 -2.34 5.83 -2.08
N ASP A 57 -1.43 5.45 -1.17
CA ASP A 57 -0.36 4.47 -1.43
C ASP A 57 -0.94 3.12 -1.90
N ARG A 58 -1.99 2.63 -1.25
CA ARG A 58 -2.66 1.36 -1.63
C ARG A 58 -3.43 1.44 -2.95
N LEU A 59 -3.98 2.60 -3.29
CA LEU A 59 -4.69 2.80 -4.56
C LEU A 59 -3.74 2.73 -5.76
N GLN A 60 -2.51 3.21 -5.61
CA GLN A 60 -1.56 3.33 -6.71
C GLN A 60 -1.23 1.99 -7.40
N PRO A 61 -0.96 0.88 -6.69
CA PRO A 61 -0.77 -0.44 -7.31
C PRO A 61 -2.00 -0.99 -8.03
N LEU A 62 -3.22 -0.62 -7.61
CA LEU A 62 -4.45 -1.02 -8.30
C LEU A 62 -4.52 -0.36 -9.68
N LEU A 63 -4.26 0.95 -9.73
CA LEU A 63 -4.19 1.71 -10.98
C LEU A 63 -3.10 1.14 -11.90
N LEU A 64 -1.90 0.90 -11.38
CA LEU A 64 -0.81 0.31 -12.18
C LEU A 64 -1.19 -1.04 -12.78
N ASN A 65 -1.84 -1.92 -12.01
CA ASN A 65 -2.29 -3.20 -12.54
C ASN A 65 -3.37 -3.02 -13.61
N LEU A 66 -4.36 -2.14 -13.40
CA LEU A 66 -5.39 -1.89 -14.41
C LEU A 66 -4.79 -1.38 -15.73
N PHE A 67 -3.89 -0.39 -15.68
CA PHE A 67 -3.25 0.20 -16.86
C PHE A 67 -2.18 -0.69 -17.51
N SER A 68 -1.71 -1.73 -16.82
CA SER A 68 -0.80 -2.75 -17.37
C SER A 68 -1.51 -4.06 -17.72
N GLU A 69 -2.82 -4.01 -17.95
CA GLU A 69 -3.64 -5.17 -18.33
C GLU A 69 -3.55 -6.36 -17.35
N GLY A 70 -3.37 -6.04 -16.07
CA GLY A 70 -3.24 -7.00 -14.98
C GLY A 70 -1.90 -7.72 -14.94
N TYR A 71 -0.82 -7.14 -15.48
CA TYR A 71 0.48 -7.81 -15.59
C TYR A 71 0.93 -8.52 -14.30
N ALA A 72 0.95 -7.81 -13.16
CA ALA A 72 1.40 -8.42 -11.90
C ALA A 72 0.34 -9.39 -11.34
N TRP A 73 -0.95 -9.05 -11.42
CA TRP A 73 -2.02 -9.97 -11.00
C TRP A 73 -1.97 -11.30 -11.74
N LYS A 74 -1.86 -11.28 -13.07
CA LYS A 74 -1.76 -12.48 -13.92
C LYS A 74 -0.49 -13.27 -13.62
N LYS A 75 0.67 -12.58 -13.56
CA LYS A 75 1.96 -13.22 -13.28
C LYS A 75 1.97 -14.00 -11.97
N HIS A 76 1.27 -13.50 -10.95
CA HIS A 76 1.24 -14.08 -9.61
C HIS A 76 -0.06 -14.83 -9.30
N GLY A 77 -0.96 -15.03 -10.28
CA GLY A 77 -2.22 -15.75 -10.09
C GLY A 77 -3.14 -15.15 -9.03
N ILE A 78 -3.13 -13.82 -8.89
CA ILE A 78 -3.87 -13.11 -7.84
C ILE A 78 -5.37 -13.10 -8.15
N LYS A 79 -6.17 -13.35 -7.11
CA LYS A 79 -7.64 -13.35 -7.17
C LYS A 79 -8.23 -12.06 -6.61
N LYS A 80 -9.43 -11.72 -7.07
CA LYS A 80 -10.23 -10.57 -6.59
C LYS A 80 -10.33 -10.53 -5.07
N SER A 81 -10.61 -11.66 -4.44
CA SER A 81 -10.69 -11.77 -2.97
C SER A 81 -9.41 -11.33 -2.27
N GLN A 82 -8.23 -11.69 -2.80
CA GLN A 82 -6.94 -11.26 -2.26
C GLN A 82 -6.75 -9.74 -2.41
N VAL A 83 -7.14 -9.19 -3.58
CA VAL A 83 -7.05 -7.74 -3.82
C VAL A 83 -7.97 -6.97 -2.86
N ILE A 84 -9.20 -7.43 -2.66
CA ILE A 84 -10.14 -6.80 -1.72
C ILE A 84 -9.63 -6.90 -0.29
N GLU A 85 -9.21 -8.09 0.15
CA GLU A 85 -8.70 -8.31 1.51
C GLU A 85 -7.49 -7.40 1.80
N ARG A 86 -6.58 -7.24 0.85
CA ARG A 86 -5.42 -6.35 1.03
C ARG A 86 -5.80 -4.87 1.09
N ASN A 87 -6.78 -4.44 0.30
CA ASN A 87 -7.01 -3.01 0.04
C ASN A 87 -8.23 -2.41 0.75
N HIS A 88 -9.08 -3.20 1.43
CA HIS A 88 -10.26 -2.69 2.14
C HIS A 88 -9.93 -1.60 3.19
N HIS A 89 -8.68 -1.57 3.66
CA HIS A 89 -8.17 -0.53 4.56
C HIS A 89 -8.18 0.88 3.97
N ILE A 90 -8.25 1.04 2.64
CA ILE A 90 -8.43 2.34 1.98
C ILE A 90 -9.66 3.07 2.54
N ALA A 91 -10.72 2.34 2.92
CA ALA A 91 -11.95 2.90 3.49
C ALA A 91 -11.72 3.66 4.82
N LYS A 92 -10.64 3.33 5.55
CA LYS A 92 -10.26 4.05 6.78
C LYS A 92 -9.76 5.45 6.49
N GLY A 93 -8.96 5.62 5.41
CA GLY A 93 -8.44 6.91 4.99
C GLY A 93 -9.39 7.71 4.09
N SER A 94 -10.17 7.04 3.24
CA SER A 94 -11.19 7.69 2.41
C SER A 94 -12.19 6.68 1.84
N LYS A 95 -13.47 6.86 2.19
CA LYS A 95 -14.58 6.07 1.61
C LYS A 95 -14.72 6.28 0.10
N ILE A 96 -14.52 7.51 -0.38
CA ILE A 96 -14.61 7.85 -1.80
C ILE A 96 -13.53 7.12 -2.60
N LEU A 97 -12.29 7.09 -2.08
CA LEU A 97 -11.20 6.35 -2.74
C LEU A 97 -11.45 4.84 -2.71
N TRP A 98 -12.10 4.33 -1.67
CA TRP A 98 -12.43 2.91 -1.61
C TRP A 98 -13.52 2.52 -2.61
N GLU A 99 -14.60 3.30 -2.71
CA GLU A 99 -15.64 3.09 -3.74
C GLU A 99 -15.04 3.14 -5.15
N PHE A 100 -14.14 4.09 -5.39
CA PHE A 100 -13.39 4.16 -6.64
C PHE A 100 -12.51 2.91 -6.87
N ALA A 101 -11.77 2.48 -5.85
CA ALA A 101 -10.94 1.27 -5.92
C ALA A 101 -11.76 0.00 -6.22
N GLN A 102 -12.94 -0.14 -5.62
CA GLN A 102 -13.85 -1.25 -5.89
C GLN A 102 -14.29 -1.27 -7.36
N ASN A 103 -14.66 -0.11 -7.91
CA ASN A 103 -15.01 0.01 -9.33
C ASN A 103 -13.84 -0.38 -10.24
N LEU A 104 -12.60 0.02 -9.93
CA LEU A 104 -11.41 -0.39 -10.68
C LEU A 104 -11.16 -1.90 -10.62
N ILE A 105 -11.39 -2.52 -9.46
CA ILE A 105 -11.24 -3.96 -9.27
C ILE A 105 -12.30 -4.72 -10.09
N ASP A 106 -13.55 -4.27 -10.07
CA ASP A 106 -14.63 -4.85 -10.86
C ASP A 106 -14.38 -4.69 -12.36
N GLU A 107 -13.88 -3.52 -12.79
CA GLU A 107 -13.45 -3.26 -14.16
C GLU A 107 -12.34 -4.22 -14.59
N ALA A 108 -11.31 -4.41 -13.75
CA ALA A 108 -10.23 -5.34 -14.03
C ALA A 108 -10.72 -6.79 -14.22
N VAL A 109 -11.69 -7.22 -13.42
CA VAL A 109 -12.33 -8.55 -13.60
C VAL A 109 -13.09 -8.61 -14.91
N SER A 110 -13.90 -7.59 -15.23
CA SER A 110 -14.67 -7.54 -16.49
C SER A 110 -13.80 -7.60 -17.74
N ARG A 111 -12.58 -7.08 -17.66
CA ARG A 111 -11.58 -7.08 -18.76
C ARG A 111 -10.70 -8.34 -18.78
N GLY A 112 -10.87 -9.27 -17.84
CA GLY A 112 -10.02 -10.45 -17.71
C GLY A 112 -8.58 -10.13 -17.28
N TYR A 113 -8.37 -8.99 -16.62
CA TYR A 113 -7.08 -8.59 -16.05
C TYR A 113 -6.85 -9.20 -14.67
N LEU A 114 -7.94 -9.48 -13.95
CA LEU A 114 -7.95 -10.06 -12.62
C LEU A 114 -8.88 -11.27 -12.56
N ILE A 115 -8.46 -12.32 -11.84
CA ILE A 115 -9.24 -13.55 -11.70
C ILE A 115 -10.34 -13.33 -10.64
N ASP A 116 -11.59 -13.68 -10.96
CA ASP A 116 -12.71 -13.53 -10.02
C ASP A 116 -12.71 -14.62 -8.94
N ALA A 117 -12.52 -15.89 -9.32
CA ALA A 117 -12.57 -17.07 -8.45
C ALA A 117 -11.38 -18.03 -8.68
#